data_AF-A0A453JL13-F1
#
_entry.id   AF-A0A453JL13-F1
#
_cell.length_a   1.000
_cell.length_b   1.000
_cell.length_c   1.000
_cell.angle_alpha   90.00
_cell.angle_beta   90.00
_cell.angle_gamma   90.00
#
_symmetry.space_group_name_H-M   'P 1'
#
loop_
_entity.id
_entity.type
_entity.pdbx_description
1 polymer ?
#
loop_
_entity_poly.entity_id
_entity_poly.type
_entity_poly.pdbx_seq_one_letter_code
_entity_poly.pdbx_strand_id
1 'polypeptide(L)'
;MERLHIHFSSGLPSDEGVISGMRRSANILIYLDVRKALQDGMKLYISDNKVVLTEGFDGVVPVKYLEKMETWTGRPLIPFQR
;
A
#
# COMPACT_ATOMS: atom_id res chain seq x y z
N MET A 1 5.71 15.60 -11.89
CA MET A 1 5.69 14.68 -10.72
C MET A 1 5.15 15.50 -9.56
N GLU A 2 3.86 15.35 -9.23
CA GLU A 2 3.16 16.20 -8.25
C GLU A 2 2.54 15.40 -7.09
N ARG A 3 2.94 14.13 -6.92
CA ARG A 3 2.35 13.28 -5.89
C ARG A 3 2.99 13.58 -4.55
N LEU A 4 2.21 14.22 -3.67
CA LEU A 4 2.55 14.53 -2.28
C LEU A 4 2.20 13.38 -1.32
N HIS A 5 1.41 12.40 -1.77
CA HIS A 5 0.86 11.32 -0.94
C HIS A 5 1.41 9.94 -1.32
N ILE A 6 1.52 9.07 -0.32
CA ILE A 6 1.76 7.63 -0.49
C ILE A 6 0.40 6.99 -0.81
N HIS A 7 0.34 6.22 -1.88
CA HIS A 7 -0.89 5.58 -2.37
C HIS A 7 -0.95 4.10 -1.94
N PHE A 8 -2.10 3.69 -1.40
CA PHE A 8 -2.46 2.33 -1.07
C PHE A 8 -3.67 1.88 -1.88
N SER A 9 -3.62 0.68 -2.44
CA SER A 9 -4.78 0.07 -3.08
C SER A 9 -5.77 -0.42 -2.02
N SER A 10 -7.06 -0.29 -2.29
CA SER A 10 -8.14 -0.85 -1.46
C SER A 10 -8.48 -2.31 -1.80
N GLY A 11 -7.86 -2.87 -2.84
CA GLY A 11 -8.02 -4.27 -3.25
C GLY A 11 -6.79 -4.83 -3.97
N LEU A 12 -6.86 -6.12 -4.31
CA LEU A 12 -5.81 -6.86 -5.01
C LEU A 12 -5.85 -6.61 -6.53
N PRO A 13 -4.75 -6.87 -7.25
CA PRO A 13 -4.71 -6.73 -8.72
C PRO A 13 -5.74 -7.58 -9.48
N SER A 14 -6.25 -8.64 -8.85
CA SER A 14 -7.23 -9.57 -9.39
C SER A 14 -8.68 -9.19 -9.10
N ASP A 15 -8.93 -8.23 -8.21
CA ASP A 15 -10.29 -7.90 -7.76
C ASP A 15 -11.03 -7.13 -8.86
N GLU A 16 -12.22 -7.62 -9.21
CA GLU A 16 -13.10 -6.93 -10.17
C GLU A 16 -13.48 -5.55 -9.62
N GLY A 17 -13.00 -4.49 -10.28
CA GLY A 17 -13.24 -3.10 -9.88
C GLY A 17 -12.00 -2.34 -9.39
N VAL A 18 -10.85 -3.00 -9.21
CA VAL A 18 -9.57 -2.31 -8.98
C VAL A 18 -9.04 -1.77 -10.31
N ILE A 19 -9.55 -0.62 -10.70
CA ILE A 19 -9.13 0.10 -11.92
C ILE A 19 -7.81 0.87 -11.65
N SER A 20 -7.63 1.33 -10.41
CA SER A 20 -6.49 2.16 -10.00
C SER A 20 -5.96 1.73 -8.63
N GLY A 21 -4.65 1.84 -8.42
CA GLY A 21 -4.01 1.57 -7.13
C GLY A 21 -2.88 0.56 -7.16
N MET A 22 -2.91 -0.45 -8.05
CA MET A 22 -1.86 -1.47 -8.09
C MET A 22 -1.54 -1.95 -9.51
N ARG A 23 -0.24 -2.02 -9.84
CA ARG A 23 0.22 -2.55 -11.14
C ARG A 23 0.13 -4.07 -11.15
N ARG A 24 -0.34 -4.65 -12.26
CA ARG A 24 -0.29 -6.11 -12.49
C ARG A 24 1.14 -6.68 -12.47
N SER A 25 2.14 -5.83 -12.67
CA SER A 25 3.56 -6.19 -12.59
C SER A 25 4.11 -6.20 -11.16
N ALA A 26 3.30 -5.96 -10.12
CA ALA A 26 3.76 -6.03 -8.75
C ALA A 26 4.30 -7.44 -8.42
N ASN A 27 5.40 -7.46 -7.66
CA ASN A 27 6.03 -8.68 -7.17
C ASN A 27 5.69 -8.97 -5.71
N ILE A 28 5.50 -7.92 -4.92
CA ILE A 28 5.27 -7.98 -3.48
C ILE A 28 4.06 -7.12 -3.15
N LEU A 29 3.22 -7.64 -2.27
CA LEU A 29 2.15 -6.90 -1.62
C LEU A 29 2.58 -6.56 -0.20
N ILE A 30 2.45 -5.29 0.17
CA ILE A 30 2.71 -4.79 1.51
C ILE A 30 1.39 -4.25 2.05
N TYR A 31 0.99 -4.78 3.21
CA TYR A 31 -0.29 -4.46 3.84
C TYR A 31 -0.07 -3.45 4.96
N LEU A 32 -0.90 -2.42 5.00
CA LEU A 32 -0.92 -1.42 6.06
C LEU A 32 -1.88 -1.86 7.17
N ASP A 33 -1.42 -1.87 8.41
CA ASP A 33 -2.28 -1.96 9.59
C ASP A 33 -3.02 -0.63 9.77
N VAL A 34 -4.18 -0.52 9.12
CA VAL A 34 -5.01 0.70 9.11
C VAL A 34 -5.45 1.05 10.52
N ARG A 35 -5.78 0.06 11.36
CA ARG A 35 -6.26 0.30 12.72
C ARG A 35 -5.17 0.97 13.54
N LYS A 36 -3.97 0.40 13.56
CA LYS A 36 -2.83 0.93 14.30
C LYS A 36 -2.39 2.29 13.75
N ALA A 37 -2.35 2.45 12.43
CA ALA A 37 -2.00 3.72 11.81
C ALA A 37 -2.96 4.84 12.24
N LEU A 38 -4.27 4.61 12.22
CA LEU A 38 -5.27 5.57 12.65
C LEU A 38 -5.20 5.87 14.15
N GLN A 39 -4.96 4.84 14.99
CA GLN A 39 -4.79 5.01 16.44
C GLN A 39 -3.59 5.90 16.80
N ASP A 40 -2.49 5.75 16.08
CA ASP A 40 -1.29 6.57 16.26
C ASP A 40 -1.37 7.93 15.52
N GLY A 41 -2.52 8.28 14.93
CA GLY A 41 -2.79 9.59 14.34
C GLY A 41 -2.37 9.76 12.87
N MET A 42 -2.09 8.68 12.14
CA MET A 42 -1.82 8.77 10.71
C MET A 42 -3.09 9.18 9.96
N LYS A 43 -2.99 10.24 9.14
CA LYS A 43 -4.12 10.69 8.31
C LYS A 43 -4.25 9.81 7.08
N LEU A 44 -5.39 9.14 6.95
CA LEU A 44 -5.76 8.37 5.76
C LEU A 44 -6.92 9.06 5.05
N TYR A 45 -6.81 9.17 3.74
CA TYR A 45 -7.83 9.75 2.86
C TYR A 45 -8.28 8.73 1.83
N ILE A 46 -9.50 8.86 1.33
CA ILE A 46 -10.00 8.07 0.20
C ILE A 46 -10.20 9.03 -0.96
N SER A 47 -9.53 8.75 -2.08
CA SER A 47 -9.71 9.50 -3.33
C SER A 47 -11.02 9.12 -4.03
N ASP A 48 -11.46 9.93 -4.98
CA ASP A 48 -12.65 9.65 -5.81
C ASP A 48 -12.57 8.29 -6.53
N ASN A 49 -11.35 7.86 -6.88
CA ASN A 49 -11.08 6.55 -7.49
C ASN A 49 -10.93 5.41 -6.48
N LYS A 50 -11.36 5.62 -5.23
CA LYS A 50 -11.36 4.64 -4.13
C LYS A 50 -9.97 4.12 -3.71
N VAL A 51 -8.90 4.82 -4.10
CA VAL A 51 -7.53 4.57 -3.62
C VAL A 51 -7.33 5.29 -2.29
N VAL A 52 -6.66 4.61 -1.35
CA VAL A 52 -6.32 5.16 -0.04
C VAL A 52 -5.02 5.97 -0.16
N LEU A 53 -4.99 7.13 0.48
CA LEU A 53 -3.85 8.05 0.45
C LEU A 53 -3.41 8.36 1.87
N THR A 54 -2.11 8.57 2.06
CA THR A 54 -1.56 9.09 3.32
C THR A 54 -0.38 10.01 3.05
N GLU A 55 -0.22 11.01 3.90
CA GLU A 55 1.01 11.82 3.95
C GLU A 55 2.11 11.09 4.76
N GLY A 56 1.74 10.02 5.46
CA GLY A 56 2.59 9.39 6.45
C GLY A 56 2.86 10.32 7.64
N PHE A 57 3.92 10.02 8.37
CA PHE A 57 4.53 10.92 9.34
C PHE A 57 5.77 11.50 8.66
N ASP A 58 5.77 12.82 8.45
CA ASP A 58 6.84 13.54 7.75
C ASP A 58 7.19 12.93 6.39
N GLY A 59 6.19 12.47 5.65
CA GLY A 59 6.35 11.86 4.32
C GLY A 59 6.67 10.36 4.34
N VAL A 60 6.67 9.70 5.50
CA VAL A 60 7.08 8.29 5.66
C VAL A 60 5.99 7.46 6.33
N VAL A 61 5.81 6.21 5.89
CA VAL A 61 5.04 5.19 6.63
C VAL A 61 6.06 4.30 7.36
N PRO A 62 6.22 4.43 8.69
CA PRO A 62 7.09 3.57 9.47
C PRO A 62 6.74 2.09 9.35
N VAL A 63 7.76 1.23 9.38
CA VAL A 63 7.62 -0.23 9.28
C VAL A 63 6.70 -0.81 10.37
N LYS A 64 6.59 -0.15 11.53
CA LYS A 64 5.69 -0.60 12.62
C LYS A 64 4.20 -0.63 12.25
N TYR A 65 3.82 0.02 11.15
CA TYR A 65 2.46 0.02 10.61
C TYR A 65 2.26 -0.96 9.46
N LEU A 66 3.29 -1.72 9.07
CA LEU A 66 3.16 -2.76 8.07
C LEU A 66 2.69 -4.04 8.77
N GLU A 67 1.51 -4.53 8.36
CA GLU A 67 0.88 -5.71 8.95
C GLU A 67 1.54 -6.99 8.45
N LYS A 68 1.72 -7.09 7.13
CA LYS A 68 2.36 -8.24 6.48
C LYS A 68 2.93 -7.87 5.11
N MET A 69 3.79 -8.75 4.62
CA MET A 69 4.33 -8.73 3.28
C MET A 69 4.23 -10.12 2.67
N GLU A 70 3.79 -10.20 1.42
CA GLU A 70 3.69 -11.48 0.70
C GLU A 70 4.08 -11.31 -0.77
N THR A 71 4.65 -12.37 -1.34
CA THR A 71 4.92 -12.42 -2.79
C THR A 71 3.61 -12.56 -3.53
N TRP A 72 3.41 -11.74 -4.56
CA TRP A 72 2.22 -11.84 -5.41
C TRP A 72 2.23 -13.16 -6.19
N THR A 73 1.08 -13.82 -6.26
CA THR A 73 0.96 -15.18 -6.81
C THR A 73 1.50 -15.27 -8.23
N GLY A 74 2.30 -16.30 -8.50
CA GLY A 74 2.90 -16.53 -9.83
C GLY A 74 4.14 -15.67 -10.14
N ARG A 75 4.68 -14.94 -9.16
CA ARG A 75 5.94 -14.20 -9.29
C ARG A 75 7.09 -14.97 -8.62
N PRO A 76 8.31 -14.91 -9.19
CA PRO A 76 9.49 -15.47 -8.52
C PRO A 76 9.73 -14.73 -7.20
N LEU A 77 10.21 -15.47 -6.20
CA LEU A 77 10.68 -14.88 -4.94
C LEU A 77 11.75 -13.84 -5.26
N ILE A 78 11.65 -12.66 -4.65
CA ILE A 78 12.70 -11.65 -4.77
C ILE A 78 13.88 -12.13 -3.90
N PRO A 79 15.07 -12.36 -4.48
CA PRO A 79 16.24 -12.72 -3.69
C PRO A 79 16.64 -11.54 -2.81
N PHE A 80 16.65 -11.74 -1.49
CA PHE A 80 17.24 -10.77 -0.56
C PHE A 80 18.75 -10.96 -0.58
N GLN A 81 19.46 -10.07 -1.27
CA GLN A 81 20.90 -9.92 -1.08
C GLN A 81 21.12 -9.10 0.19
N ARG A 82 21.91 -9.65 1.12
CA ARG A 82 22.35 -8.94 2.33
C ARG A 82 23.50 -7.99 2.01
#